data_AF-A0A2D6N0C7-F1
#
_entry.id   AF-A0A2D6N0C7-F1
#
_cell.length_a   1.000
_cell.length_b   1.000
_cell.length_c   1.000
_cell.angle_alpha   90.00
_cell.angle_beta   90.00
_cell.angle_gamma   90.00
#
_symmetry.space_group_name_H-M   'P 1'
#
loop_
_entity.id
_entity.type
_entity.pdbx_description
1 polymer ?
#
loop_
_entity_poly.entity_id
_entity_poly.type
_entity_poly.pdbx_seq_one_letter_code
_entity_poly.pdbx_strand_id
1 'polypeptide(L)'
;MMTDLNLTDMETCYKVFKREIIQSIEIEENRFGFEPEIVAKLADRRVRIYEMGISYDGRTYEEGKKIGASDGFRAVYCILRYNARSAPVGIQFLIYLLIGAVAAIANLGIFGLLDVSGANLAFSAPVAFGIAAVVNYLLCVTFLFHRNARWQNAAEWLLYGAVVVSIGAVDYGITRVLADADVTPLLAKAIACVLLPVMNFAGRRFLVFPSPSRGPWEPANG
;
A
#
# COMPACT_ATOMS: atom_id res chain seq x y z
N MET A 1 -0.94 16.67 -1.20
CA MET A 1 -0.07 15.50 -0.91
C MET A 1 -0.88 14.39 -0.21
N MET A 2 -0.32 13.20 0.06
CA MET A 2 -1.04 12.07 0.70
C MET A 2 -1.74 12.42 2.04
N THR A 3 -1.30 13.50 2.69
CA THR A 3 -1.82 14.08 3.93
C THR A 3 -2.93 15.12 3.74
N ASP A 4 -3.26 15.51 2.49
CA ASP A 4 -4.14 16.66 2.19
C ASP A 4 -3.60 17.99 2.74
N LEU A 5 -2.30 18.05 3.05
CA LEU A 5 -1.57 19.27 3.36
C LEU A 5 -0.87 19.79 2.10
N ASN A 6 -0.81 21.12 1.98
CA ASN A 6 -0.08 21.84 0.94
C ASN A 6 1.14 22.53 1.56
N LEU A 7 2.08 21.72 2.07
CA LEU A 7 3.36 22.21 2.59
C LEU A 7 4.38 22.30 1.45
N THR A 8 5.15 23.37 1.39
CA THR A 8 6.27 23.52 0.44
C THR A 8 7.50 22.74 0.89
N ASP A 9 7.74 22.68 2.21
CA ASP A 9 8.80 21.88 2.81
C ASP A 9 8.28 21.16 4.06
N MET A 10 8.37 19.83 4.05
CA MET A 10 8.01 19.00 5.19
C MET A 10 9.18 18.83 6.16
N GLU A 11 10.42 18.87 5.67
CA GLU A 11 11.65 18.43 6.36
C GLU A 11 12.39 19.62 7.01
N THR A 12 11.63 20.55 7.58
CA THR A 12 12.10 21.89 7.96
C THR A 12 12.96 21.93 9.22
N CYS A 13 13.10 20.82 9.95
CA CYS A 13 13.83 20.69 11.23
C CYS A 13 13.38 21.63 12.38
N TYR A 14 12.50 22.59 12.10
CA TYR A 14 11.87 23.50 13.06
C TYR A 14 10.35 23.32 13.00
N LYS A 15 9.79 22.81 14.09
CA LYS A 15 8.34 22.68 14.28
C LYS A 15 7.97 23.07 15.71
N VAL A 16 6.89 23.82 15.84
CA VAL A 16 6.33 24.23 17.13
C VAL A 16 4.95 23.60 17.27
N PHE A 17 4.70 22.98 18.42
CA PHE A 17 3.46 22.26 18.67
C PHE A 17 2.79 22.78 19.94
N LYS A 18 1.45 22.75 19.96
CA LYS A 18 0.73 22.80 21.23
C LYS A 18 1.09 21.58 22.06
N ARG A 19 1.33 21.78 23.36
CA ARG A 19 1.77 20.73 24.27
C ARG A 19 0.80 19.54 24.29
N GLU A 20 -0.50 19.80 24.38
CA GLU A 20 -1.52 18.76 24.42
C GLU A 20 -1.56 17.90 23.14
N ILE A 21 -1.25 18.50 21.98
CA ILE A 21 -1.24 17.78 20.70
C ILE A 21 -0.05 16.85 20.65
N ILE A 22 1.17 17.36 20.85
CA ILE A 22 2.39 16.54 20.70
C ILE A 22 2.46 15.43 21.74
N GLN A 23 2.04 15.68 22.98
CA GLN A 23 2.02 14.67 24.05
C GLN A 23 1.01 13.54 23.81
N SER A 24 0.01 13.77 22.98
CA SER A 24 -0.98 12.76 22.64
C SER A 24 -0.53 11.85 21.49
N ILE A 25 0.60 12.15 20.84
CA ILE A 25 1.13 11.39 19.70
C ILE A 25 2.29 10.52 20.17
N GLU A 26 2.15 9.21 20.01
CA GLU A 26 3.27 8.27 20.16
C GLU A 26 4.18 8.39 18.93
N ILE A 27 5.47 8.59 19.14
CA ILE A 27 6.49 8.71 18.09
C ILE A 27 7.29 7.41 18.03
N GLU A 28 7.39 6.81 16.85
CA GLU A 28 7.98 5.50 16.60
C GLU A 28 9.28 5.58 15.79
N GLU A 29 9.43 6.58 14.94
CA GLU A 29 10.60 6.78 14.08
C GLU A 29 11.71 7.57 14.79
N ASN A 30 12.93 7.33 14.35
CA ASN A 30 14.11 8.06 14.78
C ASN A 30 14.77 8.78 13.60
N ARG A 31 15.63 9.76 13.90
CA ARG A 31 16.38 10.55 12.90
C ARG A 31 15.42 11.23 11.91
N PHE A 32 15.71 11.16 10.61
CA PHE A 32 14.94 11.80 9.55
C PHE A 32 13.54 11.19 9.34
N GLY A 33 13.27 9.98 9.85
CA GLY A 33 11.94 9.37 9.76
C GLY A 33 10.88 10.06 10.62
N PHE A 34 11.30 10.85 11.62
CA PHE A 34 10.42 11.62 12.48
C PHE A 34 9.53 12.59 11.70
N GLU A 35 10.10 13.29 10.71
CA GLU A 35 9.43 14.36 9.97
C GLU A 35 8.22 13.82 9.17
N PRO A 36 8.35 12.77 8.34
CA PRO A 36 7.19 12.15 7.69
C PRO A 36 6.16 11.58 8.67
N GLU A 37 6.61 10.99 9.78
CA GLU A 37 5.72 10.39 10.77
C GLU A 37 4.86 11.45 11.45
N ILE A 38 5.49 12.50 12.01
CA ILE A 38 4.77 13.50 12.80
C ILE A 38 3.78 14.25 11.93
N VAL A 39 4.15 14.59 10.68
CA VAL A 39 3.28 15.28 9.74
C VAL A 39 2.10 14.40 9.33
N ALA A 40 2.32 13.10 9.09
CA ALA A 40 1.24 12.16 8.80
C ALA A 40 0.29 12.00 9.99
N LYS A 41 0.80 11.81 11.21
CA LYS A 41 0.00 11.65 12.43
C LYS A 41 -0.79 12.91 12.78
N LEU A 42 -0.23 14.10 12.54
CA LEU A 42 -0.95 15.37 12.70
C LEU A 42 -2.04 15.54 11.64
N ALA A 43 -1.74 15.23 10.37
CA ALA A 43 -2.72 15.30 9.29
C ALA A 43 -3.92 14.37 9.54
N ASP A 44 -3.67 13.15 10.04
CA ASP A 44 -4.72 12.20 10.37
C ASP A 44 -5.61 12.66 11.54
N ARG A 45 -5.07 13.48 12.45
CA ARG A 45 -5.85 14.14 13.52
C ARG A 45 -6.59 15.38 13.08
N ARG A 46 -6.43 15.81 11.83
CA ARG A 46 -7.09 16.99 11.26
C ARG A 46 -6.82 18.28 12.06
N VAL A 47 -5.65 18.37 12.70
CA VAL A 47 -5.22 19.59 13.40
C VAL A 47 -4.77 20.66 12.41
N ARG A 48 -4.85 21.93 12.82
CA ARG A 48 -4.39 23.05 11.99
C ARG A 48 -2.86 23.10 11.93
N ILE A 49 -2.33 23.31 10.72
CA ILE A 49 -0.89 23.42 10.46
C ILE A 49 -0.64 24.68 9.64
N TYR A 50 0.37 25.46 10.05
CA TYR A 50 0.81 26.67 9.36
C TYR A 50 2.27 26.52 8.97
N GLU A 51 2.58 26.83 7.72
CA GLU A 51 3.94 26.91 7.22
C GLU A 51 4.43 28.35 7.32
N MET A 52 5.57 28.55 8.00
CA MET A 52 6.20 29.85 8.17
C MET A 52 7.56 29.81 7.50
N GLY A 53 7.83 30.80 6.63
CA GLY A 53 9.13 30.91 5.96
C GLY A 53 10.26 31.13 6.96
N ILE A 54 11.33 30.37 6.81
CA ILE A 54 12.58 30.52 7.59
C ILE A 54 13.76 30.66 6.63
N SER A 55 14.80 31.36 7.07
CA SER A 55 16.10 31.35 6.39
C SER A 55 16.96 30.23 6.98
N TYR A 56 17.52 29.38 6.14
CA TYR A 56 18.37 28.27 6.54
C TYR A 56 19.68 28.30 5.75
N ASP A 57 20.80 28.28 6.47
CA ASP A 57 22.14 28.11 5.90
C ASP A 57 22.58 26.67 6.13
N GLY A 58 22.56 25.89 5.05
CA GLY A 58 22.75 24.45 5.09
C GLY A 58 24.19 24.04 4.86
N ARG A 59 24.71 23.17 5.73
CA ARG A 59 26.04 22.56 5.53
C ARG A 59 26.13 21.79 4.20
N THR A 60 27.26 21.98 3.52
CA THR A 60 27.72 21.19 2.38
C THR A 60 28.17 19.79 2.81
N TYR A 61 28.38 18.90 1.83
CA TYR A 61 28.93 17.57 2.11
C TYR A 61 30.35 17.65 2.69
N GLU A 62 31.16 18.62 2.25
CA GLU A 62 32.52 18.85 2.74
C GLU A 62 32.54 19.32 4.21
N GLU A 63 31.53 20.09 4.63
CA GLU A 63 31.34 20.54 6.02
C GLU A 63 30.74 19.44 6.94
N GLY A 64 30.73 18.19 6.48
CA GLY A 64 30.28 17.04 7.27
C GLY A 64 28.76 16.92 7.37
N LYS A 65 28.04 17.15 6.27
CA LYS A 65 26.62 16.80 6.15
C LYS A 65 26.45 15.30 6.40
N LYS A 66 25.63 14.96 7.40
CA LYS A 66 25.44 13.57 7.88
C LYS A 66 24.27 12.83 7.22
N ILE A 67 23.45 13.53 6.44
CA ILE A 67 22.31 12.93 5.73
C ILE A 67 22.83 12.22 4.48
N GLY A 68 22.37 10.99 4.26
CA GLY A 68 22.74 10.18 3.11
C GLY A 68 21.54 9.63 2.34
N ALA A 69 21.80 8.88 1.27
CA ALA A 69 20.76 8.25 0.47
C ALA A 69 19.87 7.30 1.29
N SER A 70 20.43 6.65 2.32
CA SER A 70 19.69 5.80 3.25
C SER A 70 18.59 6.55 4.01
N ASP A 71 18.82 7.80 4.38
CA ASP A 71 17.80 8.64 5.03
C ASP A 71 16.68 8.99 4.05
N GLY A 72 17.01 9.18 2.75
CA GLY A 72 16.01 9.36 1.69
C GLY A 72 15.12 8.13 1.50
N PHE A 73 15.69 6.92 1.44
CA PHE A 73 14.91 5.69 1.40
C PHE A 73 14.06 5.50 2.66
N ARG A 74 14.60 5.87 3.84
CA ARG A 74 13.83 5.84 5.09
C ARG A 74 12.67 6.83 5.06
N ALA A 75 12.86 8.03 4.51
CA ALA A 75 11.80 9.02 4.36
C ALA A 75 10.66 8.49 3.48
N VAL A 76 10.98 7.93 2.31
CA VAL A 76 9.99 7.29 1.42
C VAL A 76 9.26 6.16 2.15
N TYR A 77 9.97 5.31 2.88
CA TYR A 77 9.37 4.27 3.70
C TYR A 77 8.40 4.84 4.74
N CYS A 78 8.77 5.89 5.46
CA CYS A 78 7.91 6.52 6.47
C CYS A 78 6.68 7.16 5.82
N ILE A 79 6.86 7.88 4.70
CA ILE A 79 5.74 8.45 3.93
C ILE A 79 4.75 7.34 3.56
N LEU A 80 5.22 6.22 3.01
CA LEU A 80 4.36 5.11 2.67
C LEU A 80 3.74 4.46 3.91
N ARG A 81 4.52 4.17 4.95
CA ARG A 81 4.05 3.52 6.20
C ARG A 81 2.92 4.30 6.86
N TYR A 82 3.07 5.61 6.99
CA TYR A 82 2.12 6.44 7.71
C TYR A 82 1.00 7.01 6.82
N ASN A 83 1.23 7.17 5.50
CA ASN A 83 0.24 7.79 4.61
C ASN A 83 -0.44 6.83 3.63
N ALA A 84 0.05 5.62 3.35
CA ALA A 84 -0.54 4.75 2.32
C ALA A 84 -2.03 4.48 2.55
N ARG A 85 -2.40 4.26 3.82
CA ARG A 85 -3.79 4.02 4.26
C ARG A 85 -4.71 5.21 4.04
N SER A 86 -4.09 6.38 4.03
CA SER A 86 -4.69 7.70 4.02
C SER A 86 -4.57 8.37 2.64
N ALA A 87 -3.86 7.73 1.70
CA ALA A 87 -3.60 8.30 0.40
C ALA A 87 -4.88 8.33 -0.47
N PRO A 88 -4.96 9.25 -1.45
CA PRO A 88 -5.98 9.22 -2.49
C PRO A 88 -6.06 7.86 -3.21
N VAL A 89 -7.23 7.53 -3.74
CA VAL A 89 -7.50 6.22 -4.39
C VAL A 89 -6.47 5.89 -5.47
N GLY A 90 -6.06 6.86 -6.30
CA GLY A 90 -5.05 6.65 -7.32
C GLY A 90 -3.69 6.23 -6.76
N ILE A 91 -3.26 6.84 -5.66
CA ILE A 91 -1.98 6.49 -4.99
C ILE A 91 -2.11 5.12 -4.31
N GLN A 92 -3.24 4.84 -3.66
CA GLN A 92 -3.51 3.50 -3.11
C GLN A 92 -3.44 2.42 -4.18
N PHE A 93 -3.96 2.70 -5.38
CA PHE A 93 -3.88 1.80 -6.51
C PHE A 93 -2.43 1.60 -7.00
N LEU A 94 -1.62 2.65 -7.08
CA LEU A 94 -0.20 2.52 -7.44
C LEU A 94 0.57 1.66 -6.41
N ILE A 95 0.35 1.89 -5.12
CA ILE A 95 0.94 1.06 -4.06
C ILE A 95 0.45 -0.39 -4.17
N TYR A 96 -0.84 -0.58 -4.46
CA TYR A 96 -1.42 -1.89 -4.69
C TYR A 96 -0.78 -2.61 -5.90
N LEU A 97 -0.46 -1.89 -6.99
CA LEU A 97 0.25 -2.48 -8.13
C LEU A 97 1.66 -2.94 -7.76
N LEU A 98 2.38 -2.18 -6.94
CA LEU A 98 3.71 -2.59 -6.44
C LEU A 98 3.62 -3.85 -5.57
N ILE A 99 2.65 -3.90 -4.65
CA ILE A 99 2.37 -5.10 -3.83
C ILE A 99 1.92 -6.28 -4.72
N GLY A 100 1.08 -5.99 -5.72
CA GLY A 100 0.57 -6.93 -6.70
C GLY A 100 1.68 -7.55 -7.55
N ALA A 101 2.71 -6.77 -7.91
CA ALA A 101 3.86 -7.26 -8.66
C ALA A 101 4.63 -8.33 -7.88
N VAL A 102 4.84 -8.15 -6.57
CA VAL A 102 5.48 -9.15 -5.70
C VAL A 102 4.66 -10.45 -5.69
N ALA A 103 3.34 -10.33 -5.54
CA ALA A 103 2.45 -11.49 -5.58
C ALA A 103 2.38 -12.15 -6.97
N ALA A 104 2.47 -11.38 -8.05
CA ALA A 104 2.50 -11.89 -9.42
C ALA A 104 3.77 -12.68 -9.71
N ILE A 105 4.93 -12.21 -9.24
CA ILE A 105 6.20 -12.96 -9.33
C ILE A 105 6.07 -14.29 -8.57
N ALA A 106 5.50 -14.28 -7.37
CA ALA A 106 5.23 -15.51 -6.62
C ALA A 106 4.27 -16.45 -7.38
N ASN A 107 3.19 -15.90 -7.96
CA ASN A 107 2.21 -16.66 -8.76
C ASN A 107 2.88 -17.36 -9.95
N LEU A 108 3.68 -16.63 -10.72
CA LEU A 108 4.37 -17.16 -11.90
C LEU A 108 5.45 -18.17 -11.53
N GLY A 109 6.21 -17.91 -10.46
CA GLY A 109 7.23 -18.83 -9.96
C GLY A 109 6.64 -20.17 -9.50
N ILE A 110 5.59 -20.14 -8.68
CA ILE A 110 4.91 -21.34 -8.20
C ILE A 110 4.27 -22.10 -9.37
N PHE A 111 3.62 -21.38 -10.29
CA PHE A 111 3.01 -22.00 -11.45
C PHE A 111 4.04 -22.68 -12.35
N GLY A 112 5.15 -22.00 -12.66
CA GLY A 112 6.22 -22.56 -13.48
C GLY A 112 6.84 -23.81 -12.85
N LEU A 113 7.03 -23.83 -11.53
CA LEU A 113 7.51 -25.03 -10.82
C LEU A 113 6.52 -26.20 -10.92
N LEU A 114 5.22 -25.94 -10.77
CA LEU A 114 4.18 -26.96 -10.89
C LEU A 114 4.06 -27.48 -12.33
N ASP A 115 4.16 -26.59 -13.32
CA ASP A 115 4.13 -26.93 -14.74
C ASP A 115 5.31 -27.82 -15.14
N VAL A 116 6.53 -27.47 -14.71
CA VAL A 116 7.74 -28.29 -14.93
C VAL A 116 7.67 -29.65 -14.23
N SER A 117 6.95 -29.74 -13.11
CA SER A 117 6.69 -31.02 -12.42
C SER A 117 5.67 -31.92 -13.13
N GLY A 118 5.06 -31.45 -14.22
CA GLY A 118 4.04 -32.19 -14.98
C GLY A 118 2.63 -32.11 -14.38
N ALA A 119 2.37 -31.15 -13.48
CA ALA A 119 1.04 -30.96 -12.91
C ALA A 119 0.07 -30.43 -13.96
N ASN A 120 -1.18 -30.94 -13.96
CA ASN A 120 -2.22 -30.47 -14.87
C ASN A 120 -2.54 -28.98 -14.61
N LEU A 121 -2.81 -28.21 -15.67
CA LEU A 121 -3.28 -26.83 -15.63
C LEU A 121 -4.42 -26.59 -14.64
N ALA A 122 -5.38 -27.53 -14.57
CA ALA A 122 -6.52 -27.47 -13.65
C ALA A 122 -6.12 -27.49 -12.17
N PHE A 123 -4.92 -28.00 -11.86
CA PHE A 123 -4.34 -28.01 -10.52
C PHE A 123 -3.33 -26.88 -10.32
N SER A 124 -2.41 -26.68 -11.28
CA SER A 124 -1.32 -25.72 -11.14
C SER A 124 -1.80 -24.27 -11.08
N ALA A 125 -2.77 -23.88 -11.91
CA ALA A 125 -3.24 -22.50 -11.95
C ALA A 125 -3.97 -22.05 -10.67
N PRO A 126 -4.96 -22.81 -10.13
CA PRO A 126 -5.63 -22.44 -8.89
C PRO A 126 -4.72 -22.48 -7.66
N VAL A 127 -3.81 -23.46 -7.57
CA VAL A 127 -2.88 -23.58 -6.44
C VAL A 127 -1.91 -22.39 -6.40
N ALA A 128 -1.32 -22.05 -7.55
CA ALA A 128 -0.42 -20.90 -7.66
C ALA A 128 -1.14 -19.59 -7.31
N PHE A 129 -2.36 -19.40 -7.83
CA PHE A 129 -3.18 -18.22 -7.53
C PHE A 129 -3.56 -18.15 -6.06
N GLY A 130 -3.95 -19.28 -5.44
CA GLY A 130 -4.31 -19.34 -4.03
C GLY A 130 -3.16 -18.90 -3.12
N ILE A 131 -1.95 -19.42 -3.36
CA ILE A 131 -0.76 -19.03 -2.57
C ILE A 131 -0.42 -17.55 -2.81
N ALA A 132 -0.45 -17.09 -4.07
CA ALA A 132 -0.20 -15.70 -4.40
C ALA A 132 -1.24 -14.75 -3.80
N ALA A 133 -2.51 -15.16 -3.72
CA ALA A 133 -3.58 -14.39 -3.10
C ALA A 133 -3.37 -14.24 -1.59
N VAL A 134 -2.85 -15.27 -0.92
CA VAL A 134 -2.45 -15.19 0.50
C VAL A 134 -1.29 -14.22 0.68
N VAL A 135 -0.25 -14.30 -0.15
CA VAL A 135 0.88 -13.35 -0.10
C VAL A 135 0.40 -11.91 -0.33
N ASN A 136 -0.42 -11.71 -1.37
CA ASN A 136 -0.98 -10.40 -1.68
C ASN A 136 -1.85 -9.85 -0.53
N TYR A 137 -2.63 -10.71 0.11
CA TYR A 137 -3.43 -10.36 1.29
C TYR A 137 -2.57 -9.88 2.46
N LEU A 138 -1.55 -10.67 2.83
CA LEU A 138 -0.65 -10.35 3.95
C LEU A 138 0.05 -9.01 3.73
N LEU A 139 0.54 -8.77 2.50
CA LEU A 139 1.16 -7.50 2.15
C LEU A 139 0.16 -6.34 2.16
N CYS A 140 -1.05 -6.53 1.62
CA CYS A 140 -2.07 -5.49 1.61
C CYS A 140 -2.51 -5.10 3.03
N VAL A 141 -2.71 -6.06 3.94
CA VAL A 141 -3.08 -5.78 5.33
C VAL A 141 -1.94 -5.13 6.10
N THR A 142 -0.69 -5.45 5.75
CA THR A 142 0.48 -4.84 6.40
C THR A 142 0.67 -3.39 5.96
N PHE A 143 0.56 -3.11 4.67
CA PHE A 143 1.00 -1.83 4.09
C PHE A 143 -0.13 -0.90 3.62
N LEU A 144 -1.29 -1.42 3.20
CA LEU A 144 -2.30 -0.63 2.47
C LEU A 144 -3.62 -0.45 3.23
N PHE A 145 -4.13 -1.49 3.88
CA PHE A 145 -5.42 -1.46 4.57
C PHE A 145 -5.26 -1.45 6.09
N HIS A 146 -6.16 -0.77 6.80
CA HIS A 146 -6.18 -0.79 8.27
C HIS A 146 -6.45 -2.22 8.78
N ARG A 147 -5.69 -2.64 9.80
CA ARG A 147 -5.92 -3.88 10.59
C ARG A 147 -7.32 -3.93 11.25
N ASN A 148 -8.07 -2.83 11.18
CA ASN A 148 -9.45 -2.69 11.63
C ASN A 148 -10.51 -3.18 10.62
N ALA A 149 -10.15 -3.97 9.60
CA ALA A 149 -11.12 -4.96 9.12
C ALA A 149 -11.40 -5.86 10.31
N ARG A 150 -12.50 -5.55 10.99
CA ARG A 150 -12.96 -6.31 12.13
C ARG A 150 -13.46 -7.61 11.51
N TRP A 151 -12.55 -8.55 11.30
CA TRP A 151 -12.78 -9.99 11.06
C TRP A 151 -13.62 -10.66 12.18
N GLN A 152 -14.28 -9.85 13.01
CA GLN A 152 -15.32 -10.16 13.97
C GLN A 152 -16.58 -10.67 13.25
N ASN A 153 -16.82 -10.28 11.99
CA ASN A 153 -18.01 -10.68 11.24
C ASN A 153 -17.69 -11.73 10.15
N ALA A 154 -18.42 -12.84 10.16
CA ALA A 154 -18.31 -13.89 9.14
C ALA A 154 -18.61 -13.37 7.71
N ALA A 155 -19.42 -12.32 7.58
CA ALA A 155 -19.73 -11.70 6.29
C ALA A 155 -18.48 -11.10 5.60
N GLU A 156 -17.52 -10.54 6.35
CA GLU A 156 -16.30 -9.97 5.77
C GLU A 156 -15.39 -11.08 5.19
N TRP A 157 -15.28 -12.21 5.91
CA TRP A 157 -14.59 -13.41 5.41
C TRP A 157 -15.23 -13.97 4.16
N LEU A 158 -16.56 -14.06 4.13
CA LEU A 158 -17.31 -14.55 2.97
C LEU A 158 -17.14 -13.62 1.76
N LEU A 159 -17.22 -12.31 1.98
CA LEU A 159 -17.07 -11.32 0.91
C LEU A 159 -15.65 -11.32 0.34
N TYR A 160 -14.64 -11.36 1.21
CA TYR A 160 -13.24 -11.46 0.78
C TYR A 160 -12.98 -12.76 0.01
N GLY A 161 -13.46 -13.90 0.54
CA GLY A 161 -13.39 -15.19 -0.11
C GLY A 161 -14.08 -15.19 -1.48
N ALA A 162 -15.27 -14.60 -1.58
CA ALA A 162 -16.00 -14.48 -2.84
C ALA A 162 -15.23 -13.65 -3.87
N VAL A 163 -14.63 -12.52 -3.47
CA VAL A 163 -13.78 -11.71 -4.36
C VAL A 163 -12.57 -12.51 -4.85
N VAL A 164 -11.85 -13.20 -3.96
CA VAL A 164 -10.67 -14.00 -4.32
C VAL A 164 -11.05 -15.16 -5.24
N VAL A 165 -12.11 -15.91 -4.94
CA VAL A 165 -12.58 -17.04 -5.75
C VAL A 165 -13.04 -16.56 -7.13
N SER A 166 -13.78 -15.45 -7.19
CA SER A 166 -14.22 -14.87 -8.47
C SER A 166 -13.03 -14.50 -9.35
N ILE A 167 -12.02 -13.85 -8.78
CA ILE A 167 -10.81 -13.47 -9.51
C ILE A 167 -10.01 -14.70 -9.92
N GLY A 168 -9.89 -15.70 -9.05
CA GLY A 168 -9.21 -16.97 -9.37
C GLY A 168 -9.91 -17.75 -10.48
N ALA A 169 -11.24 -17.71 -10.55
CA ALA A 169 -12.00 -18.30 -11.64
C ALA A 169 -11.74 -17.58 -12.97
N VAL A 170 -11.65 -16.25 -12.96
CA VAL A 170 -11.30 -15.47 -14.15
C VAL A 170 -9.82 -15.71 -14.54
N ASP A 171 -8.89 -15.79 -13.59
CA ASP A 171 -7.47 -16.13 -13.84
C ASP A 171 -7.35 -17.49 -14.55
N TYR A 172 -8.03 -18.51 -14.01
CA TYR A 172 -8.06 -19.84 -14.59
C TYR A 172 -8.71 -19.84 -15.98
N GLY A 173 -9.84 -19.15 -16.15
CA GLY A 173 -10.55 -19.05 -17.42
C GLY A 173 -9.69 -18.43 -18.53
N ILE A 174 -9.05 -17.28 -18.24
CA ILE A 174 -8.14 -16.61 -19.18
C ILE A 174 -6.95 -17.50 -19.50
N THR A 175 -6.33 -18.10 -18.48
CA THR A 175 -5.16 -18.97 -18.68
C THR A 175 -5.51 -20.17 -19.55
N ARG A 176 -6.68 -20.78 -19.33
CA ARG A 176 -7.16 -21.92 -20.13
C ARG A 176 -7.44 -21.54 -21.57
N VAL A 177 -8.19 -20.45 -21.80
CA VAL A 177 -8.52 -20.00 -23.17
C VAL A 177 -7.27 -19.67 -23.97
N LEU A 178 -6.27 -19.06 -23.33
CA LEU A 178 -4.99 -18.77 -23.98
C LEU A 178 -4.15 -20.03 -24.23
N ALA A 179 -4.13 -20.96 -23.28
CA ALA A 179 -3.44 -22.25 -23.46
C ALA A 179 -4.08 -23.08 -24.59
N ASP A 180 -5.41 -23.06 -24.70
CA ASP A 180 -6.15 -23.71 -25.80
C ASP A 180 -5.91 -23.01 -27.16
N ALA A 181 -5.38 -21.78 -27.16
CA ALA A 181 -4.98 -21.00 -28.34
C ALA A 181 -3.46 -21.10 -28.64
N ASP A 182 -2.82 -22.19 -28.24
CA ASP A 182 -1.38 -22.49 -28.44
C ASP A 182 -0.41 -21.49 -27.77
N VAL A 183 -0.87 -20.69 -26.81
CA VAL A 183 0.01 -19.86 -25.97
C VAL A 183 0.64 -20.74 -24.90
N THR A 184 1.93 -20.56 -24.63
CA THR A 184 2.61 -21.31 -23.56
C THR A 184 1.91 -21.06 -22.21
N PRO A 185 1.70 -22.09 -21.37
CA PRO A 185 0.95 -21.94 -20.11
C PRO A 185 1.48 -20.82 -19.20
N LEU A 186 2.80 -20.64 -19.16
CA LEU A 186 3.44 -19.59 -18.39
C LEU A 186 3.11 -18.19 -18.93
N LEU A 187 3.11 -18.00 -20.25
CA LEU A 187 2.79 -16.72 -20.89
C LEU A 187 1.29 -16.41 -20.76
N ALA A 188 0.44 -17.42 -20.93
CA ALA A 188 -1.00 -17.32 -20.67
C ALA A 188 -1.29 -16.79 -19.26
N LYS A 189 -0.59 -17.34 -18.25
CA LYS A 189 -0.74 -16.89 -16.86
C LYS A 189 -0.17 -15.49 -16.62
N ALA A 190 0.93 -15.13 -17.29
CA ALA A 190 1.49 -13.78 -17.21
C ALA A 190 0.49 -12.73 -17.73
N ILE A 191 -0.20 -13.01 -18.84
CA ILE A 191 -1.25 -12.14 -19.37
C ILE A 191 -2.42 -12.01 -18.39
N ALA A 192 -2.90 -13.12 -17.83
CA ALA A 192 -3.97 -13.10 -16.83
C ALA A 192 -3.61 -12.23 -15.61
N CYS A 193 -2.37 -12.32 -15.12
CA CYS A 193 -1.87 -11.52 -13.99
C CYS A 193 -1.91 -10.01 -14.24
N VAL A 194 -1.82 -9.55 -15.48
CA VAL A 194 -1.80 -8.11 -15.82
C VAL A 194 -3.21 -7.51 -15.86
N LEU A 195 -4.22 -8.31 -16.21
CA LEU A 195 -5.59 -7.81 -16.43
C LEU A 195 -6.42 -7.73 -15.13
N LEU A 196 -6.14 -8.59 -14.16
CA LEU A 196 -6.92 -8.74 -12.93
C LEU A 196 -6.66 -7.76 -11.77
N PRO A 197 -5.51 -7.05 -11.66
CA PRO A 197 -5.25 -6.16 -10.53
C PRO A 197 -6.28 -5.05 -10.33
N VAL A 198 -6.85 -4.50 -11.42
CA VAL A 198 -7.87 -3.44 -11.35
C VAL A 198 -9.13 -3.93 -10.66
N MET A 199 -9.65 -5.10 -11.08
CA MET A 199 -10.83 -5.71 -10.47
C MET A 199 -10.58 -6.10 -9.01
N ASN A 200 -9.40 -6.64 -8.73
CA ASN A 200 -9.01 -7.04 -7.38
C ASN A 200 -8.90 -5.84 -6.43
N PHE A 201 -8.29 -4.74 -6.89
CA PHE A 201 -8.22 -3.50 -6.13
C PHE A 201 -9.61 -2.91 -5.85
N ALA A 202 -10.47 -2.82 -6.87
CA ALA A 202 -11.80 -2.27 -6.73
C ALA A 202 -12.65 -3.08 -5.73
N GLY A 203 -12.66 -4.40 -5.87
CA GLY A 203 -13.38 -5.29 -4.95
C GLY A 203 -12.90 -5.11 -3.50
N ARG A 204 -11.58 -5.09 -3.28
CA ARG A 204 -11.02 -4.89 -1.93
C ARG A 204 -11.33 -3.52 -1.37
N ARG A 205 -11.14 -2.45 -2.14
CA ARG A 205 -11.25 -1.08 -1.65
C ARG A 205 -12.69 -0.65 -1.37
N PHE A 206 -13.65 -1.09 -2.19
CA PHE A 206 -15.04 -0.64 -2.08
C PHE A 206 -15.96 -1.63 -1.38
N LEU A 207 -15.69 -2.94 -1.47
CA LEU A 207 -16.53 -3.96 -0.85
C LEU A 207 -15.94 -4.42 0.49
N VAL A 208 -14.65 -4.73 0.54
CA VAL A 208 -14.02 -5.36 1.72
C VAL A 208 -13.52 -4.34 2.75
N PHE A 209 -12.91 -3.24 2.30
CA PHE A 209 -12.27 -2.24 3.16
C PHE A 209 -12.75 -0.82 2.85
N PRO A 210 -14.04 -0.50 3.03
CA PRO A 210 -14.53 0.87 2.86
C PRO A 210 -13.85 1.80 3.87
N SER A 211 -13.07 2.77 3.39
CA SER A 211 -12.42 3.75 4.27
C SER A 211 -13.44 4.81 4.72
N PRO A 212 -13.58 5.08 6.03
CA PRO A 212 -14.40 6.19 6.51
C PRO A 212 -13.81 7.54 6.08
N SER A 213 -14.67 8.55 5.93
CA SER A 213 -14.23 9.93 5.72
C SER A 213 -13.46 10.42 6.95
N ARG A 214 -12.34 11.13 6.74
CA ARG A 214 -11.49 11.67 7.82
C ARG A 214 -12.10 12.86 8.58
N GLY A 215 -13.34 13.26 8.27
CA GLY A 215 -13.97 14.45 8.86
C GLY A 215 -13.32 15.78 8.43
N PRO A 216 -13.91 16.92 8.85
CA PRO A 216 -13.38 18.25 8.56
C PRO A 216 -12.12 18.58 9.37
N TRP A 217 -11.32 19.53 8.87
CA TRP A 217 -10.22 20.14 9.63
C TRP A 217 -10.75 20.92 10.83
N GLU A 218 -9.99 20.96 11.93
CA GLU A 218 -10.32 21.77 13.11
C GLU A 218 -10.57 23.25 12.70
N PRO A 219 -11.69 23.87 13.15
CA PRO A 219 -12.07 25.21 12.72
C PRO A 219 -11.06 26.27 13.19
N ALA A 220 -10.91 27.37 12.45
CA ALA A 220 -9.94 28.44 12.71
C ALA A 220 -10.19 29.26 14.00
N ASN A 221 -11.38 29.19 14.58
CA ASN A 221 -11.76 30.01 15.74
C ASN A 221 -11.77 29.17 17.02
N GLY A 222 -10.76 29.39 17.86
CA GLY A 222 -10.65 28.89 19.22
C GLY A 222 -9.67 29.76 19.98
#